data_AF-A0A1I0P8V0-F1
#
_entry.id   AF-A0A1I0P8V0-F1
#
_cell.length_a   1.000
_cell.length_b   1.000
_cell.length_c   1.000
_cell.angle_alpha   90.00
_cell.angle_beta   90.00
_cell.angle_gamma   90.00
#
_symmetry.space_group_name_H-M   'P 1'
#
loop_
_entity.id
_entity.type
_entity.pdbx_description
1 polymer ?
#
loop_
_entity_poly.entity_id
_entity_poly.type
_entity_poly.pdbx_seq_one_letter_code
_entity_poly.pdbx_strand_id
1 'polypeptide(L)'
;MSDRVSPRLRAHLTSVKEDLMTGVSFMIPFVTIGGICLALAFMLASLPETIFGIPTPGAGTSTRTVFEDTGTFAWYLAQIGDLGLTIMIPILGGYIAYAIADKPGLAPGFLLSWAIQQEAIIAAAGQVIGFDADGAVAGFLGAIVAGLLAGYVARWLKGRSVPSAVQPMMPILVIPVVTTLFLAPIVIFGLGVPIAIVDDALTTTLRGMEGTNAVLLGAILGGMMAVDMGGPINKVAYVFGTVLVADQIFAPMAAVMLGGMVPPLGLALSNFIAPQKYAAEMYENAKAAVPLGLSFVTEGAIPYAAADPLRVIPSAILGSATAGAVALWLGVTMPAPHGGVFVMFLSNSFLLFLGCLALGTTITATTATLIKPDYHERVAGAEPAQTSN
;
A
#
# COMPACT_ATOMS: atom_id res chain seq x y z
N MET A 1 -30.73 3.90 -5.35
CA MET A 1 -30.97 2.47 -5.06
C MET A 1 -29.96 1.94 -4.02
N SER A 2 -29.83 2.54 -2.82
CA SER A 2 -28.68 2.25 -1.91
C SER A 2 -29.06 1.89 -0.45
N ASP A 3 -30.31 1.56 -0.14
CA ASP A 3 -30.74 1.37 1.26
C ASP A 3 -31.37 0.00 1.56
N ARG A 4 -30.82 -1.06 0.97
CA ARG A 4 -31.25 -2.45 1.24
C ARG A 4 -30.13 -3.38 1.70
N VAL A 5 -29.08 -2.85 2.32
CA VAL A 5 -28.08 -3.70 3.00
C VAL A 5 -28.48 -3.77 4.46
N SER A 6 -28.82 -4.97 4.95
CA SER A 6 -29.25 -5.16 6.34
C SER A 6 -28.14 -4.71 7.32
N PRO A 7 -28.47 -4.16 8.50
CA PRO A 7 -27.48 -3.71 9.48
C PRO A 7 -26.44 -4.77 9.84
N ARG A 8 -26.83 -6.05 9.82
CA ARG A 8 -25.95 -7.21 10.05
C ARG A 8 -24.93 -7.40 8.92
N LEU A 9 -25.34 -7.24 7.66
CA LEU A 9 -24.44 -7.33 6.52
C LEU A 9 -23.46 -6.16 6.49
N ARG A 10 -23.91 -4.93 6.81
CA ARG A 10 -23.00 -3.78 6.98
C ARG A 10 -21.97 -4.04 8.08
N ALA A 11 -22.39 -4.52 9.25
CA ALA A 11 -21.48 -4.83 10.35
C ALA A 11 -20.46 -5.93 9.98
N HIS A 12 -20.90 -6.97 9.26
CA HIS A 12 -19.99 -8.04 8.82
C HIS A 12 -18.96 -7.54 7.79
N LEU A 13 -19.38 -6.74 6.82
CA LEU A 13 -18.48 -6.14 5.83
C LEU A 13 -17.45 -5.20 6.47
N THR A 14 -17.87 -4.42 7.47
CA THR A 14 -16.96 -3.57 8.25
C THR A 14 -15.94 -4.42 9.01
N SER A 15 -16.36 -5.50 9.66
CA SER A 15 -15.47 -6.43 10.37
C SER A 15 -14.44 -7.05 9.43
N VAL A 16 -14.85 -7.57 8.26
CA VAL A 16 -13.90 -8.15 7.29
C VAL A 16 -12.89 -7.10 6.82
N LYS A 17 -13.35 -5.87 6.55
CA LYS A 17 -12.44 -4.77 6.18
C LYS A 17 -11.43 -4.50 7.29
N GLU A 18 -11.86 -4.44 8.55
CA GLU A 18 -10.98 -4.23 9.70
C GLU A 18 -9.97 -5.38 9.86
N ASP A 19 -10.39 -6.62 9.65
CA ASP A 19 -9.52 -7.80 9.67
C ASP A 19 -8.41 -7.69 8.60
N LEU A 20 -8.78 -7.30 7.37
CA LEU A 20 -7.84 -7.08 6.27
C LEU A 20 -6.87 -5.92 6.56
N MET A 21 -7.41 -4.78 7.04
CA MET A 21 -6.59 -3.61 7.39
C MET A 21 -5.63 -3.89 8.54
N THR A 22 -5.99 -4.80 9.47
CA THR A 22 -5.10 -5.28 10.53
C THR A 22 -3.92 -6.00 9.91
N GLY A 23 -4.17 -6.98 9.02
CA GLY A 23 -3.11 -7.67 8.30
C GLY A 23 -2.15 -6.74 7.57
N VAL A 24 -2.69 -5.78 6.81
CA VAL A 24 -1.87 -4.79 6.08
C VAL A 24 -1.06 -3.94 7.05
N SER A 25 -1.66 -3.43 8.12
CA SER A 25 -0.99 -2.60 9.11
C SER A 25 0.20 -3.31 9.76
N PHE A 26 0.05 -4.59 10.12
CA PHE A 26 1.13 -5.36 10.73
C PHE A 26 2.22 -5.80 9.74
N MET A 27 1.90 -5.85 8.44
CA MET A 27 2.86 -6.10 7.37
C MET A 27 3.76 -4.89 7.10
N ILE A 28 3.26 -3.66 7.17
CA ILE A 28 3.99 -2.43 6.79
C ILE A 28 5.39 -2.30 7.42
N PRO A 29 5.60 -2.54 8.73
CA PRO A 29 6.94 -2.45 9.32
C PRO A 29 7.97 -3.37 8.66
N PHE A 30 7.56 -4.57 8.24
CA PHE A 30 8.44 -5.53 7.56
C PHE A 30 8.81 -5.05 6.16
N VAL A 31 7.84 -4.53 5.41
CA VAL A 31 8.09 -3.94 4.09
C VAL A 31 8.97 -2.70 4.20
N THR A 32 8.80 -1.92 5.26
CA THR A 32 9.57 -0.69 5.51
C THR A 32 11.03 -1.03 5.79
N ILE A 33 11.28 -1.99 6.69
CA ILE A 33 12.64 -2.50 6.95
C ILE A 33 13.22 -3.10 5.67
N GLY A 34 12.45 -3.94 4.98
CA GLY A 34 12.84 -4.61 3.73
C GLY A 34 13.29 -3.62 2.66
N GLY A 35 12.41 -2.67 2.33
CA GLY A 35 12.68 -1.65 1.32
C GLY A 35 13.83 -0.70 1.67
N ILE A 36 13.93 -0.26 2.93
CA ILE A 36 15.02 0.63 3.36
C ILE A 36 16.37 -0.10 3.33
N CYS A 37 16.46 -1.31 3.90
CA CYS A 37 17.70 -2.09 3.89
C CYS A 37 18.14 -2.42 2.47
N LEU A 38 17.23 -2.85 1.60
CA LEU A 38 17.54 -3.17 0.21
C LEU A 38 18.05 -1.95 -0.56
N ALA A 39 17.45 -0.79 -0.37
CA ALA A 39 17.92 0.41 -1.05
C ALA A 39 19.23 0.94 -0.48
N LEU A 40 19.46 0.85 0.83
CA LEU A 40 20.77 1.17 1.40
C LEU A 40 21.84 0.24 0.82
N ALA A 41 21.54 -1.04 0.63
CA ALA A 41 22.43 -1.97 -0.06
C ALA A 41 22.77 -1.50 -1.47
N PHE A 42 21.77 -1.14 -2.28
CA PHE A 42 21.99 -0.64 -3.63
C PHE A 42 22.70 0.72 -3.67
N MET A 43 22.40 1.61 -2.72
CA MET A 43 23.07 2.90 -2.60
C MET A 43 24.56 2.68 -2.28
N LEU A 44 24.89 1.81 -1.33
CA LEU A 44 26.28 1.47 -1.01
C LEU A 44 26.99 0.80 -2.18
N ALA A 45 26.32 -0.11 -2.89
CA ALA A 45 26.84 -0.71 -4.12
C ALA A 45 27.13 0.36 -5.19
N SER A 46 26.30 1.40 -5.29
CA SER A 46 26.52 2.48 -6.25
C SER A 46 27.68 3.44 -5.89
N LEU A 47 28.21 3.39 -4.67
CA LEU A 47 29.31 4.23 -4.26
C LEU A 47 30.64 3.73 -4.84
N PRO A 48 31.57 4.65 -5.18
CA PRO A 48 32.91 4.26 -5.55
C PRO A 48 33.64 3.60 -4.36
N GLU A 49 34.48 2.61 -4.66
CA GLU A 49 35.31 1.88 -3.67
C GLU A 49 36.09 2.81 -2.74
N THR A 50 36.46 3.98 -3.25
CA THR A 50 37.13 5.02 -2.49
C THR A 50 36.41 6.35 -2.68
N ILE A 51 36.16 7.06 -1.57
CA ILE A 51 35.71 8.44 -1.57
C ILE A 51 36.84 9.28 -0.97
N PHE A 52 37.40 10.21 -1.76
CA PHE A 52 38.56 11.03 -1.36
C PHE A 52 39.77 10.22 -0.85
N GLY A 53 40.01 9.03 -1.41
CA GLY A 53 41.13 8.16 -1.02
C GLY A 53 40.92 7.35 0.26
N ILE A 54 39.73 7.44 0.89
CA ILE A 54 39.33 6.62 2.03
C ILE A 54 38.53 5.43 1.50
N PRO A 55 38.88 4.17 1.85
CA PRO A 55 38.07 3.00 1.51
C PRO A 55 36.66 3.16 2.08
N THR A 56 35.66 3.03 1.23
CA THR A 56 34.25 3.07 1.66
C THR A 56 33.85 1.64 2.05
N PRO A 57 33.58 1.35 3.34
CA PRO A 57 33.22 0.00 3.76
C PRO A 57 31.92 -0.45 3.07
N GLY A 58 32.00 -1.50 2.26
CA GLY A 58 30.85 -2.04 1.50
C GLY A 58 30.60 -1.41 0.13
N ALA A 59 31.50 -0.56 -0.38
CA ALA A 59 31.50 -0.08 -1.76
C ALA A 59 32.38 -0.94 -2.67
N GLY A 60 32.17 -0.89 -3.99
CA GLY A 60 32.87 -1.71 -5.00
C GLY A 60 32.06 -2.85 -5.60
N THR A 61 30.91 -3.12 -5.00
CA THR A 61 29.91 -4.04 -5.52
C THR A 61 29.09 -3.38 -6.61
N SER A 62 28.79 -4.06 -7.71
CA SER A 62 27.81 -3.52 -8.66
C SER A 62 26.41 -3.65 -8.07
N THR A 63 25.49 -2.71 -8.36
CA THR A 63 24.07 -2.92 -8.05
C THR A 63 23.53 -4.22 -8.66
N ARG A 64 24.17 -4.72 -9.73
CA ARG A 64 23.87 -6.03 -10.34
C ARG A 64 24.39 -7.23 -9.54
N THR A 65 25.45 -7.08 -8.76
CA THR A 65 26.14 -8.19 -8.05
C THR A 65 25.93 -8.13 -6.53
N VAL A 66 25.09 -7.22 -6.01
CA VAL A 66 24.94 -7.03 -4.55
C VAL A 66 24.49 -8.29 -3.80
N PHE A 67 23.74 -9.17 -4.46
CA PHE A 67 23.29 -10.44 -3.89
C PHE A 67 24.36 -11.55 -3.99
N GLU A 68 25.34 -11.37 -4.88
CA GLU A 68 26.42 -12.33 -5.16
C GLU A 68 27.69 -12.02 -4.33
N ASP A 69 27.89 -10.76 -3.95
CA ASP A 69 29.05 -10.28 -3.19
C ASP A 69 28.96 -10.60 -1.69
N THR A 70 28.88 -11.90 -1.40
CA THR A 70 28.71 -12.45 -0.05
C THR A 70 29.75 -11.91 0.95
N GLY A 71 29.30 -11.63 2.17
CA GLY A 71 30.17 -11.14 3.25
C GLY A 71 30.43 -9.63 3.26
N THR A 72 30.01 -8.89 2.22
CA THR A 72 30.03 -7.42 2.24
C THR A 72 28.90 -6.84 3.10
N PHE A 73 29.08 -5.64 3.63
CA PHE A 73 28.03 -4.95 4.40
C PHE A 73 26.78 -4.67 3.55
N ALA A 74 26.97 -4.31 2.27
CA ALA A 74 25.88 -4.13 1.31
C ALA A 74 25.12 -5.45 1.09
N TRP A 75 25.80 -6.59 0.99
CA TRP A 75 25.16 -7.90 0.90
C TRP A 75 24.30 -8.20 2.14
N TYR A 76 24.79 -7.98 3.36
CA TYR A 76 23.98 -8.19 4.57
C TYR A 76 22.71 -7.32 4.59
N LEU A 77 22.82 -6.06 4.15
CA LEU A 77 21.66 -5.17 3.99
C LEU A 77 20.69 -5.69 2.93
N ALA A 78 21.18 -6.19 1.79
CA ALA A 78 20.36 -6.77 0.74
C ALA A 78 19.62 -8.03 1.24
N GLN A 79 20.28 -8.89 2.02
CA GLN A 79 19.67 -10.08 2.61
C GLN A 79 18.56 -9.74 3.62
N ILE A 80 18.80 -8.77 4.52
CA ILE A 80 17.75 -8.29 5.44
C ILE A 80 16.59 -7.69 4.63
N GLY A 81 16.92 -6.96 3.57
CA GLY A 81 15.97 -6.38 2.63
C GLY A 81 15.02 -7.44 2.05
N ASP A 82 15.62 -8.45 1.43
CA ASP A 82 14.92 -9.56 0.79
C ASP A 82 14.09 -10.39 1.76
N LEU A 83 14.63 -10.70 2.95
CA LEU A 83 13.90 -11.39 4.01
C LEU A 83 12.67 -10.60 4.47
N GLY A 84 12.84 -9.28 4.66
CA GLY A 84 11.76 -8.39 5.08
C GLY A 84 10.62 -8.33 4.05
N LEU A 85 10.97 -8.32 2.76
CA LEU A 85 9.99 -8.35 1.68
C LEU A 85 9.33 -9.74 1.55
N THR A 86 10.09 -10.82 1.67
CA THR A 86 9.58 -12.20 1.55
C THR A 86 8.62 -12.56 2.68
N ILE A 87 8.95 -12.23 3.93
CA ILE A 87 8.14 -12.59 5.10
C ILE A 87 6.87 -11.72 5.23
N MET A 88 6.74 -10.65 4.44
CA MET A 88 5.59 -9.76 4.51
C MET A 88 4.26 -10.47 4.19
N ILE A 89 4.29 -11.41 3.21
CA ILE A 89 3.12 -12.17 2.74
C ILE A 89 2.55 -13.10 3.83
N PRO A 90 3.36 -13.96 4.49
CA PRO A 90 2.83 -14.78 5.57
C PRO A 90 2.43 -13.97 6.80
N ILE A 91 3.04 -12.81 7.04
CA ILE A 91 2.62 -11.87 8.09
C ILE A 91 1.24 -11.31 7.80
N LEU A 92 0.96 -10.89 6.56
CA LEU A 92 -0.35 -10.44 6.13
C LEU A 92 -1.42 -11.49 6.47
N GLY A 93 -1.24 -12.74 6.04
CA GLY A 93 -2.19 -13.82 6.31
C GLY A 93 -2.32 -14.17 7.79
N GLY A 94 -1.20 -14.23 8.51
CA GLY A 94 -1.17 -14.50 9.95
C GLY A 94 -1.93 -13.43 10.76
N TYR A 95 -1.73 -12.15 10.45
CA TYR A 95 -2.38 -11.06 11.17
C TYR A 95 -3.85 -10.84 10.76
N ILE A 96 -4.25 -11.22 9.55
CA ILE A 96 -5.68 -11.35 9.21
C ILE A 96 -6.34 -12.43 10.09
N ALA A 97 -5.71 -13.60 10.19
CA ALA A 97 -6.24 -14.69 11.02
C ALA A 97 -6.27 -14.32 12.51
N TYR A 98 -5.24 -13.60 12.97
CA TYR A 98 -5.16 -13.04 14.32
C TYR A 98 -6.29 -12.03 14.61
N ALA A 99 -6.60 -11.13 13.66
CA ALA A 99 -7.68 -10.16 13.84
C ALA A 99 -9.04 -10.86 14.08
N ILE A 100 -9.25 -12.01 13.45
CA ILE A 100 -10.51 -12.78 13.55
C ILE A 100 -10.56 -13.66 14.82
N ALA A 101 -9.45 -14.33 15.17
CA ALA A 101 -9.44 -15.41 16.18
C ALA A 101 -8.54 -15.17 17.40
N ASP A 102 -7.82 -14.05 17.45
CA ASP A 102 -6.68 -13.76 18.33
C ASP A 102 -5.48 -14.72 18.11
N LYS A 103 -4.61 -14.84 19.12
CA LYS A 103 -3.40 -15.68 19.13
C LYS A 103 -3.58 -17.09 18.53
N PRO A 104 -4.69 -17.84 18.75
CA PRO A 104 -4.87 -19.17 18.19
C PRO A 104 -4.92 -19.23 16.65
N GLY A 105 -5.35 -18.15 15.98
CA GLY A 105 -5.42 -18.08 14.52
C GLY A 105 -4.11 -17.69 13.84
N LEU A 106 -3.18 -17.07 14.58
CA LEU A 106 -1.94 -16.50 14.04
C LEU A 106 -1.07 -17.53 13.33
N ALA A 107 -0.71 -18.62 14.02
CA ALA A 107 0.18 -19.64 13.46
C ALA A 107 -0.43 -20.37 12.24
N PRO A 108 -1.72 -20.80 12.26
CA PRO A 108 -2.37 -21.36 11.08
C PRO A 108 -2.39 -20.41 9.89
N GLY A 109 -2.77 -19.14 10.10
CA GLY A 109 -2.80 -18.14 9.04
C GLY A 109 -1.43 -17.93 8.42
N PHE A 110 -0.40 -17.79 9.26
CA PHE A 110 0.98 -17.61 8.81
C PHE A 110 1.49 -18.82 8.01
N LEU A 111 1.35 -20.04 8.55
CA LEU A 111 1.88 -21.24 7.90
C LEU A 111 1.17 -21.58 6.60
N LEU A 112 -0.16 -21.42 6.54
CA LEU A 112 -0.92 -21.68 5.32
C LEU A 112 -0.59 -20.67 4.23
N SER A 113 -0.48 -19.39 4.57
CA SER A 113 -0.03 -18.35 3.63
C SER A 113 1.41 -18.56 3.17
N TRP A 114 2.30 -19.02 4.06
CA TRP A 114 3.67 -19.35 3.69
C TRP A 114 3.75 -20.59 2.78
N ALA A 115 2.94 -21.61 3.04
CA ALA A 115 2.93 -22.85 2.27
C ALA A 115 2.56 -22.60 0.80
N ILE A 116 1.57 -21.75 0.53
CA ILE A 116 1.17 -21.38 -0.84
C ILE A 116 2.08 -20.32 -1.50
N GLN A 117 3.06 -19.82 -0.75
CA GLN A 117 4.16 -19.02 -1.29
C GLN A 117 5.36 -19.89 -1.71
N GLN A 118 5.36 -21.19 -1.37
CA GLN A 118 6.41 -22.11 -1.82
C GLN A 118 6.07 -22.66 -3.20
N GLU A 119 6.84 -22.24 -4.19
CA GLU A 119 6.72 -22.73 -5.58
C GLU A 119 6.71 -24.26 -5.64
N ALA A 120 7.61 -24.93 -4.93
CA ALA A 120 7.69 -26.38 -4.89
C ALA A 120 6.39 -27.05 -4.38
N ILE A 121 5.68 -26.42 -3.44
CA ILE A 121 4.41 -26.94 -2.92
C ILE A 121 3.30 -26.74 -3.96
N ILE A 122 3.22 -25.56 -4.58
CA ILE A 122 2.20 -25.25 -5.59
C ILE A 122 2.39 -26.09 -6.85
N ALA A 123 3.62 -26.24 -7.34
CA ALA A 123 3.92 -27.07 -8.51
C ALA A 123 3.55 -28.55 -8.24
N ALA A 124 3.93 -29.09 -7.07
CA ALA A 124 3.57 -30.46 -6.70
C ALA A 124 2.04 -30.63 -6.55
N ALA A 125 1.35 -29.64 -5.96
CA ALA A 125 -0.10 -29.66 -5.85
C ALA A 125 -0.77 -29.60 -7.23
N GLY A 126 -0.26 -28.77 -8.15
CA GLY A 126 -0.72 -28.64 -9.53
C GLY A 126 -0.68 -29.96 -10.29
N GLN A 127 0.44 -30.70 -10.18
CA GLN A 127 0.58 -32.04 -10.76
C GLN A 127 -0.49 -33.01 -10.25
N VAL A 128 -0.84 -32.95 -8.96
CA VAL A 128 -1.87 -33.82 -8.36
C VAL A 128 -3.26 -33.49 -8.89
N ILE A 129 -3.57 -32.21 -9.10
CA ILE A 129 -4.90 -31.76 -9.56
C ILE A 129 -5.03 -31.62 -11.08
N GLY A 130 -3.94 -31.85 -11.83
CA GLY A 130 -3.92 -31.82 -13.30
C GLY A 130 -3.78 -30.43 -13.93
N PHE A 131 -3.17 -29.47 -13.22
CA PHE A 131 -2.91 -28.11 -13.72
C PHE A 131 -1.42 -27.76 -13.57
N ASP A 132 -0.81 -27.25 -14.64
CA ASP A 132 0.56 -26.73 -14.57
C ASP A 132 0.58 -25.35 -13.90
N ALA A 133 1.39 -25.23 -12.85
CA ALA A 133 1.58 -24.00 -12.07
C ALA A 133 3.07 -23.81 -11.72
N ASP A 134 3.95 -24.20 -12.64
CA ASP A 134 5.40 -24.09 -12.48
C ASP A 134 5.82 -22.61 -12.38
N GLY A 135 6.70 -22.27 -11.44
CA GLY A 135 7.05 -20.88 -11.15
C GLY A 135 5.96 -20.05 -10.46
N ALA A 136 4.74 -20.58 -10.29
CA ALA A 136 3.62 -19.81 -9.76
C ALA A 136 3.50 -19.95 -8.24
N VAL A 137 3.11 -18.85 -7.59
CA VAL A 137 2.82 -18.77 -6.16
C VAL A 137 1.51 -18.03 -5.96
N ALA A 138 0.83 -18.25 -4.85
CA ALA A 138 -0.50 -17.66 -4.63
C ALA A 138 -0.44 -16.16 -4.28
N GLY A 139 0.74 -15.61 -3.99
CA GLY A 139 0.96 -14.18 -3.77
C GLY A 139 0.14 -13.61 -2.60
N PHE A 140 -0.07 -12.29 -2.61
CA PHE A 140 -0.90 -11.63 -1.60
C PHE A 140 -2.37 -12.10 -1.63
N LEU A 141 -2.90 -12.47 -2.81
CA LEU A 141 -4.28 -12.97 -2.95
C LEU A 141 -4.46 -14.25 -2.14
N GLY A 142 -3.51 -15.17 -2.28
CA GLY A 142 -3.44 -16.40 -1.50
C GLY A 142 -3.36 -16.11 -0.01
N ALA A 143 -2.50 -15.18 0.39
CA ALA A 143 -2.34 -14.83 1.80
C ALA A 143 -3.61 -14.26 2.44
N ILE A 144 -4.36 -13.43 1.70
CA ILE A 144 -5.66 -12.91 2.16
C ILE A 144 -6.65 -14.06 2.34
N VAL A 145 -6.79 -14.93 1.34
CA VAL A 145 -7.74 -16.05 1.39
C VAL A 145 -7.39 -17.03 2.51
N ALA A 146 -6.12 -17.44 2.60
CA ALA A 146 -5.63 -18.34 3.63
C ALA A 146 -5.79 -17.73 5.04
N GLY A 147 -5.48 -16.45 5.21
CA GLY A 147 -5.66 -15.73 6.48
C GLY A 147 -7.12 -15.66 6.93
N LEU A 148 -8.04 -15.31 6.03
CA LEU A 148 -9.48 -15.28 6.33
C LEU A 148 -10.01 -16.66 6.70
N LEU A 149 -9.66 -17.70 5.93
CA LEU A 149 -10.08 -19.08 6.21
C LEU A 149 -9.54 -19.57 7.55
N ALA A 150 -8.25 -19.38 7.80
CA ALA A 150 -7.60 -19.76 9.05
C ALA A 150 -8.25 -19.04 10.24
N GLY A 151 -8.50 -17.74 10.13
CA GLY A 151 -9.17 -16.95 11.15
C GLY A 151 -10.57 -17.48 11.47
N TYR A 152 -11.41 -17.71 10.46
CA TYR A 152 -12.77 -18.17 10.68
C TYR A 152 -12.85 -19.59 11.24
N VAL A 153 -12.01 -20.51 10.76
CA VAL A 153 -11.95 -21.89 11.29
C VAL A 153 -11.42 -21.89 12.72
N ALA A 154 -10.36 -21.12 13.02
CA ALA A 154 -9.82 -21.01 14.36
C ALA A 154 -10.85 -20.40 15.34
N ARG A 155 -11.57 -19.35 14.92
CA ARG A 155 -12.66 -18.75 15.70
C ARG A 155 -13.80 -19.73 15.95
N TRP A 156 -14.15 -20.53 14.94
CA TRP A 156 -15.17 -21.57 15.06
C TRP A 156 -14.78 -22.64 16.08
N LEU A 157 -13.52 -23.11 16.06
CA LEU A 157 -13.00 -24.07 17.05
C LEU A 157 -12.96 -23.45 18.46
N LYS A 158 -12.59 -22.18 18.58
CA LYS A 158 -12.58 -21.44 19.86
C LYS A 158 -13.97 -21.39 20.51
N GLY A 159 -15.03 -21.35 19.70
CA GLY A 159 -16.42 -21.35 20.17
C GLY A 159 -16.98 -22.72 20.58
N ARG A 160 -16.20 -23.81 20.46
CA ARG A 160 -16.67 -25.17 20.79
C ARG A 160 -16.54 -25.47 22.28
N SER A 161 -17.58 -26.05 22.86
CA SER A 161 -17.52 -26.61 24.20
C SER A 161 -16.69 -27.89 24.19
N VAL A 162 -15.62 -27.89 24.97
CA VAL A 162 -14.74 -29.06 25.18
C VAL A 162 -14.65 -29.39 26.67
N PRO A 163 -14.32 -30.65 27.03
CA PRO A 163 -14.12 -31.04 28.42
C PRO A 163 -13.09 -30.16 29.12
N SER A 164 -13.26 -29.92 30.42
CA SER A 164 -12.39 -29.05 31.23
C SER A 164 -10.91 -29.42 31.15
N ALA A 165 -10.60 -30.72 30.97
CA ALA A 165 -9.24 -31.21 30.80
C ALA A 165 -8.54 -30.68 29.53
N VAL A 166 -9.29 -30.35 28.48
CA VAL A 166 -8.75 -29.94 27.17
C VAL A 166 -8.76 -28.41 27.00
N GLN A 167 -9.59 -27.69 27.75
CA GLN A 167 -9.73 -26.23 27.65
C GLN A 167 -8.40 -25.46 27.68
N PRO A 168 -7.43 -25.78 28.57
CA PRO A 168 -6.14 -25.07 28.60
C PRO A 168 -5.30 -25.28 27.34
N MET A 169 -5.47 -26.43 26.68
CA MET A 169 -4.71 -26.81 25.47
C MET A 169 -5.36 -26.27 24.19
N MET A 170 -6.60 -25.79 24.25
CA MET A 170 -7.33 -25.29 23.08
C MET A 170 -6.56 -24.19 22.31
N PRO A 171 -6.19 -23.06 22.92
CA PRO A 171 -5.55 -21.96 22.19
C PRO A 171 -4.11 -22.24 21.76
N ILE A 172 -3.40 -23.14 22.44
CA ILE A 172 -1.97 -23.38 22.24
C ILE A 172 -1.71 -24.56 21.29
N LEU A 173 -2.52 -25.62 21.38
CA LEU A 173 -2.29 -26.86 20.64
C LEU A 173 -3.46 -27.19 19.71
N VAL A 174 -4.66 -27.35 20.26
CA VAL A 174 -5.78 -27.92 19.50
C VAL A 174 -6.20 -27.02 18.36
N ILE A 175 -6.47 -25.74 18.63
CA ILE A 175 -6.93 -24.80 17.60
C ILE A 175 -5.86 -24.63 16.52
N PRO A 176 -4.57 -24.33 16.83
CA PRO A 176 -3.56 -24.19 15.79
C PRO A 176 -3.38 -25.45 14.93
N VAL A 177 -3.26 -26.62 15.56
CA VAL A 177 -3.01 -27.89 14.86
C VAL A 177 -4.20 -28.30 14.01
N VAL A 178 -5.41 -28.31 14.59
CA VAL A 178 -6.62 -28.75 13.87
C VAL A 178 -6.96 -27.78 12.74
N THR A 179 -6.84 -26.47 12.96
CA THR A 179 -7.06 -25.48 11.89
C THR A 179 -6.11 -25.72 10.73
N THR A 180 -4.82 -25.89 11.01
CA THR A 180 -3.80 -26.09 9.98
C THR A 180 -4.00 -27.41 9.24
N LEU A 181 -4.18 -28.53 9.95
CA LEU A 181 -4.37 -29.84 9.31
C LEU A 181 -5.64 -29.92 8.48
N PHE A 182 -6.72 -29.30 8.96
CA PHE A 182 -7.99 -29.29 8.23
C PHE A 182 -7.91 -28.41 6.99
N LEU A 183 -7.29 -27.22 7.09
CA LEU A 183 -7.23 -26.28 5.98
C LEU A 183 -6.09 -26.54 5.01
N ALA A 184 -4.98 -27.15 5.41
CA ALA A 184 -3.83 -27.41 4.53
C ALA A 184 -4.23 -28.06 3.19
N PRO A 185 -5.01 -29.16 3.14
CA PRO A 185 -5.40 -29.73 1.85
C PRO A 185 -6.32 -28.80 1.03
N ILE A 186 -7.19 -28.04 1.69
CA ILE A 186 -8.13 -27.12 1.04
C ILE A 186 -7.37 -25.93 0.43
N VAL A 187 -6.47 -25.34 1.21
CA VAL A 187 -5.71 -24.15 0.83
C VAL A 187 -4.62 -24.51 -0.18
N ILE A 188 -3.96 -25.67 -0.07
CA ILE A 188 -2.89 -26.05 -1.00
C ILE A 188 -3.46 -26.60 -2.32
N PHE A 189 -4.27 -27.66 -2.26
CA PHE A 189 -4.76 -28.34 -3.48
C PHE A 189 -6.03 -27.69 -4.05
N GLY A 190 -6.94 -27.25 -3.18
CA GLY A 190 -8.22 -26.71 -3.61
C GLY A 190 -8.14 -25.29 -4.13
N LEU A 191 -7.46 -24.41 -3.39
CA LEU A 191 -7.46 -22.96 -3.66
C LEU A 191 -6.10 -22.44 -4.13
N GLY A 192 -5.00 -23.00 -3.63
CA GLY A 192 -3.65 -22.47 -3.84
C GLY A 192 -3.27 -22.44 -5.30
N VAL A 193 -3.47 -23.54 -6.03
CA VAL A 193 -3.14 -23.62 -7.46
C VAL A 193 -4.01 -22.68 -8.31
N PRO A 194 -5.36 -22.66 -8.21
CA PRO A 194 -6.16 -21.67 -8.94
C PRO A 194 -5.79 -20.22 -8.62
N ILE A 195 -5.52 -19.90 -7.36
CA ILE A 195 -5.13 -18.55 -6.95
C ILE A 195 -3.76 -18.21 -7.55
N ALA A 196 -2.79 -19.13 -7.52
CA ALA A 196 -1.47 -18.90 -8.10
C ALA A 196 -1.51 -18.64 -9.61
N ILE A 197 -2.38 -19.33 -10.34
CA ILE A 197 -2.58 -19.07 -11.78
C ILE A 197 -3.18 -17.67 -12.01
N VAL A 198 -4.16 -17.27 -11.19
CA VAL A 198 -4.77 -15.95 -11.27
C VAL A 198 -3.77 -14.86 -10.91
N ASP A 199 -2.96 -15.09 -9.87
CA ASP A 199 -1.92 -14.18 -9.41
C ASP A 199 -0.81 -14.02 -10.46
N ASP A 200 -0.34 -15.11 -11.06
CA ASP A 200 0.63 -15.07 -12.16
C ASP A 200 0.09 -14.30 -13.38
N ALA A 201 -1.17 -14.55 -13.77
CA ALA A 201 -1.81 -13.81 -14.85
C ALA A 201 -1.92 -12.31 -14.54
N LEU A 202 -2.29 -11.95 -13.30
CA LEU A 202 -2.40 -10.57 -12.84
C LEU A 202 -1.03 -9.90 -12.84
N THR A 203 -0.04 -10.52 -12.20
CA THR A 203 1.31 -9.98 -12.03
C THR A 203 2.02 -9.86 -13.38
N THR A 204 1.88 -10.84 -14.28
CA THR A 204 2.36 -10.76 -15.67
C THR A 204 1.72 -9.60 -16.42
N THR A 205 0.39 -9.42 -16.30
CA THR A 205 -0.32 -8.30 -16.93
C THR A 205 0.17 -6.95 -16.41
N LEU A 206 0.39 -6.83 -15.10
CA LEU A 206 0.86 -5.60 -14.47
C LEU A 206 2.33 -5.30 -14.81
N ARG A 207 3.20 -6.32 -14.84
CA ARG A 207 4.63 -6.17 -15.20
C ARG A 207 4.83 -5.83 -16.67
N GLY A 208 3.99 -6.38 -17.56
CA GLY A 208 3.98 -6.07 -18.98
C GLY A 208 3.21 -4.80 -19.36
N MET A 209 2.74 -4.03 -18.36
CA MET A 209 1.91 -2.87 -18.62
C MET A 209 2.74 -1.68 -19.12
N GLU A 210 2.54 -1.32 -20.39
CA GLU A 210 3.19 -0.18 -21.02
C GLU A 210 2.16 0.78 -21.66
N GLY A 211 2.62 1.98 -22.02
CA GLY A 211 1.83 2.95 -22.77
C GLY A 211 0.54 3.37 -22.07
N THR A 212 -0.58 3.32 -22.78
CA THR A 212 -1.88 3.83 -22.31
C THR A 212 -2.42 3.11 -21.08
N ASN A 213 -2.17 1.79 -20.94
CA ASN A 213 -2.68 1.04 -19.79
C ASN A 213 -1.98 1.47 -18.49
N ALA A 214 -0.66 1.70 -18.55
CA ALA A 214 0.14 2.19 -17.43
C ALA A 214 -0.33 3.60 -17.00
N VAL A 215 -0.54 4.48 -17.98
CA VAL A 215 -1.10 5.83 -17.78
C VAL A 215 -2.46 5.76 -17.09
N LEU A 216 -3.37 4.90 -17.57
CA LEU A 216 -4.71 4.78 -17.02
C LEU A 216 -4.70 4.24 -15.59
N LEU A 217 -3.93 3.18 -15.32
CA LEU A 217 -3.77 2.64 -13.98
C LEU A 217 -3.21 3.70 -13.03
N GLY A 218 -2.20 4.44 -13.46
CA GLY A 218 -1.57 5.50 -12.68
C GLY A 218 -2.55 6.64 -12.38
N ALA A 219 -3.36 7.04 -13.36
CA ALA A 219 -4.40 8.04 -13.19
C ALA A 219 -5.45 7.61 -12.17
N ILE A 220 -5.91 6.36 -12.26
CA ILE A 220 -6.92 5.80 -11.34
C ILE A 220 -6.36 5.75 -9.92
N LEU A 221 -5.20 5.13 -9.73
CA LEU A 221 -4.60 4.97 -8.39
C LEU A 221 -4.24 6.32 -7.76
N GLY A 222 -3.59 7.20 -8.53
CA GLY A 222 -3.26 8.55 -8.07
C GLY A 222 -4.51 9.35 -7.73
N GLY A 223 -5.52 9.32 -8.60
CA GLY A 223 -6.80 10.00 -8.37
C GLY A 223 -7.54 9.50 -7.13
N MET A 224 -7.63 8.17 -6.94
CA MET A 224 -8.27 7.53 -5.78
C MET A 224 -7.68 8.01 -4.45
N MET A 225 -6.36 8.23 -4.39
CA MET A 225 -5.70 8.75 -3.19
C MET A 225 -6.18 10.16 -2.79
N ALA A 226 -6.66 10.96 -3.74
CA ALA A 226 -7.10 12.33 -3.49
C ALA A 226 -8.61 12.48 -3.28
N VAL A 227 -9.42 11.41 -3.45
CA VAL A 227 -10.89 11.53 -3.44
C VAL A 227 -11.42 11.93 -2.07
N ASP A 228 -10.91 11.31 -1.01
CA ASP A 228 -11.44 11.44 0.35
C ASP A 228 -10.34 11.64 1.42
N MET A 229 -9.14 12.03 1.00
CA MET A 229 -8.05 12.53 1.85
C MET A 229 -7.75 11.65 3.08
N GLY A 230 -7.63 10.34 2.86
CA GLY A 230 -7.42 9.33 3.92
C GLY A 230 -8.68 8.51 4.26
N GLY A 231 -9.77 8.74 3.53
CA GLY A 231 -11.00 7.97 3.65
C GLY A 231 -10.93 6.57 2.99
N PRO A 232 -12.10 5.90 2.85
CA PRO A 232 -12.17 4.54 2.30
C PRO A 232 -11.56 4.35 0.90
N ILE A 233 -11.75 5.30 -0.03
CA ILE A 233 -11.28 5.19 -1.42
C ILE A 233 -9.76 5.30 -1.46
N ASN A 234 -9.20 6.26 -0.73
CA ASN A 234 -7.75 6.38 -0.54
C ASN A 234 -7.18 5.09 0.05
N LYS A 235 -7.78 4.55 1.12
CA LYS A 235 -7.30 3.30 1.74
C LYS A 235 -7.35 2.09 0.82
N VAL A 236 -8.33 2.01 -0.09
CA VAL A 236 -8.37 0.93 -1.09
C VAL A 236 -7.20 1.04 -2.07
N ALA A 237 -6.92 2.23 -2.60
CA ALA A 237 -5.76 2.43 -3.47
C ALA A 237 -4.45 2.17 -2.73
N TYR A 238 -4.35 2.61 -1.47
CA TYR A 238 -3.20 2.36 -0.62
C TYR A 238 -2.93 0.87 -0.41
N VAL A 239 -3.98 0.11 -0.04
CA VAL A 239 -3.86 -1.35 0.13
C VAL A 239 -3.47 -2.00 -1.18
N PHE A 240 -4.07 -1.61 -2.30
CA PHE A 240 -3.73 -2.14 -3.63
C PHE A 240 -2.24 -1.92 -3.97
N GLY A 241 -1.71 -0.72 -3.75
CA GLY A 241 -0.28 -0.44 -3.95
C GLY A 241 0.61 -1.27 -3.00
N THR A 242 0.24 -1.33 -1.72
CA THR A 242 1.01 -2.01 -0.68
C THR A 242 1.07 -3.53 -0.90
N VAL A 243 -0.03 -4.17 -1.28
CA VAL A 243 -0.05 -5.62 -1.51
C VAL A 243 0.73 -6.00 -2.77
N LEU A 244 0.76 -5.16 -3.79
CA LEU A 244 1.55 -5.42 -5.00
C LEU A 244 3.06 -5.26 -4.79
N VAL A 245 3.49 -4.49 -3.78
CA VAL A 245 4.88 -4.52 -3.31
C VAL A 245 5.26 -5.92 -2.83
N ALA A 246 4.30 -6.70 -2.30
CA ALA A 246 4.50 -8.08 -1.90
C ALA A 246 4.91 -8.99 -3.06
N ASP A 247 4.33 -8.80 -4.24
CA ASP A 247 4.70 -9.55 -5.45
C ASP A 247 5.83 -8.88 -6.25
N GLN A 248 6.56 -7.95 -5.61
CA GLN A 248 7.65 -7.18 -6.23
C GLN A 248 7.20 -6.32 -7.42
N ILE A 249 5.94 -5.84 -7.40
CA ILE A 249 5.38 -4.93 -8.39
C ILE A 249 5.28 -3.53 -7.80
N PHE A 250 6.29 -2.71 -8.07
CA PHE A 250 6.52 -1.43 -7.39
C PHE A 250 5.93 -0.19 -8.08
N ALA A 251 5.53 -0.29 -9.36
CA ALA A 251 5.01 0.85 -10.11
C ALA A 251 3.66 1.40 -9.55
N PRO A 252 2.67 0.54 -9.20
CA PRO A 252 1.42 1.00 -8.58
C PRO A 252 1.64 1.77 -7.28
N MET A 253 2.61 1.34 -6.46
CA MET A 253 2.93 2.03 -5.21
C MET A 253 3.52 3.43 -5.45
N ALA A 254 4.25 3.64 -6.54
CA ALA A 254 4.74 4.98 -6.89
C ALA A 254 3.58 5.96 -7.17
N ALA A 255 2.57 5.53 -7.95
CA ALA A 255 1.38 6.35 -8.19
C ALA A 255 0.58 6.61 -6.91
N VAL A 256 0.40 5.59 -6.07
CA VAL A 256 -0.27 5.73 -4.77
C VAL A 256 0.46 6.74 -3.89
N MET A 257 1.78 6.64 -3.79
CA MET A 257 2.55 7.55 -2.94
C MET A 257 2.48 8.99 -3.45
N LEU A 258 2.74 9.21 -4.74
CA LEU A 258 2.60 10.52 -5.36
C LEU A 258 1.17 11.08 -5.21
N GLY A 259 0.16 10.25 -5.44
CA GLY A 259 -1.24 10.64 -5.36
C GLY A 259 -1.67 11.12 -3.97
N GLY A 260 -1.08 10.58 -2.90
CA GLY A 260 -1.36 11.05 -1.54
C GLY A 260 -0.49 12.24 -1.10
N MET A 261 0.68 12.45 -1.70
CA MET A 261 1.54 13.61 -1.41
C MET A 261 1.05 14.89 -2.09
N VAL A 262 0.49 14.77 -3.30
CA VAL A 262 0.07 15.92 -4.13
C VAL A 262 -1.00 16.82 -3.49
N PRO A 263 -2.10 16.33 -2.88
CA PRO A 263 -3.18 17.19 -2.41
C PRO A 263 -2.75 18.26 -1.39
N PRO A 264 -2.07 17.93 -0.27
CA PRO A 264 -1.63 18.93 0.69
C PRO A 264 -0.60 19.91 0.09
N LEU A 265 0.32 19.42 -0.76
CA LEU A 265 1.34 20.28 -1.40
C LEU A 265 0.72 21.25 -2.39
N GLY A 266 -0.18 20.78 -3.26
CA GLY A 266 -0.82 21.60 -4.27
C GLY A 266 -1.73 22.67 -3.68
N LEU A 267 -2.45 22.33 -2.60
CA LEU A 267 -3.30 23.30 -1.91
C LEU A 267 -2.51 24.32 -1.10
N ALA A 268 -1.41 23.91 -0.46
CA ALA A 268 -0.47 24.84 0.16
C ALA A 268 0.11 25.81 -0.87
N LEU A 269 0.54 25.31 -2.03
CA LEU A 269 1.08 26.12 -3.12
C LEU A 269 0.03 27.10 -3.67
N SER A 270 -1.21 26.66 -3.88
CA SER A 270 -2.30 27.53 -4.31
C SER A 270 -2.57 28.66 -3.30
N ASN A 271 -2.55 28.36 -2.01
CA ASN A 271 -2.71 29.35 -0.95
C ASN A 271 -1.55 30.34 -0.90
N PHE A 272 -0.29 29.90 -1.04
CA PHE A 272 0.86 30.80 -1.08
C PHE A 272 0.86 31.75 -2.29
N ILE A 273 0.38 31.29 -3.45
CA ILE A 273 0.35 32.10 -4.68
C ILE A 273 -0.87 33.02 -4.73
N ALA A 274 -2.02 32.57 -4.24
CA ALA A 274 -3.28 33.30 -4.28
C ALA A 274 -3.97 33.35 -2.91
N PRO A 275 -3.34 33.95 -1.88
CA PRO A 275 -3.87 33.95 -0.51
C PRO A 275 -5.26 34.61 -0.40
N GLN A 276 -5.59 35.56 -1.29
CA GLN A 276 -6.90 36.21 -1.36
C GLN A 276 -8.08 35.26 -1.64
N LYS A 277 -7.81 34.03 -2.13
CA LYS A 277 -8.83 32.99 -2.38
C LYS A 277 -9.16 32.13 -1.16
N TYR A 278 -8.46 32.37 -0.04
CA TYR A 278 -8.56 31.60 1.18
C TYR A 278 -8.85 32.51 2.37
N ALA A 279 -9.39 31.94 3.45
CA ALA A 279 -9.47 32.66 4.72
C ALA A 279 -8.04 32.88 5.26
N ALA A 280 -7.79 34.01 5.93
CA ALA A 280 -6.46 34.39 6.39
C ALA A 280 -5.85 33.32 7.34
N GLU A 281 -6.68 32.65 8.13
CA GLU A 281 -6.27 31.59 9.05
C GLU A 281 -5.76 30.34 8.32
N MET A 282 -6.14 30.13 7.06
CA MET A 282 -5.68 28.98 6.28
C MET A 282 -4.22 29.10 5.86
N TYR A 283 -3.59 30.27 5.97
CA TYR A 283 -2.17 30.42 5.66
C TYR A 283 -1.28 29.60 6.61
N GLU A 284 -1.64 29.50 7.89
CA GLU A 284 -0.92 28.61 8.82
C GLU A 284 -1.16 27.14 8.49
N ASN A 285 -2.36 26.78 8.02
CA ASN A 285 -2.64 25.43 7.50
C ASN A 285 -1.78 25.12 6.27
N ALA A 286 -1.50 26.09 5.40
CA ALA A 286 -0.62 25.90 4.23
C ALA A 286 0.81 25.56 4.67
N LYS A 287 1.36 26.28 5.65
CA LYS A 287 2.69 25.98 6.21
C LYS A 287 2.76 24.58 6.80
N ALA A 288 1.74 24.17 7.54
CA ALA A 288 1.67 22.83 8.12
C ALA A 288 1.45 21.73 7.07
N ALA A 289 0.72 22.01 5.99
CA ALA A 289 0.45 21.06 4.92
C ALA A 289 1.70 20.67 4.11
N VAL A 290 2.71 21.53 4.03
CA VAL A 290 3.96 21.23 3.31
C VAL A 290 4.70 20.01 3.89
N PRO A 291 5.15 20.01 5.16
CA PRO A 291 5.84 18.86 5.73
C PRO A 291 4.95 17.61 5.79
N LEU A 292 3.64 17.77 5.98
CA LEU A 292 2.69 16.66 5.93
C LEU A 292 2.65 16.02 4.53
N GLY A 293 2.51 16.82 3.49
CA GLY A 293 2.50 16.35 2.10
C GLY A 293 3.81 15.71 1.68
N LEU A 294 4.94 16.31 2.08
CA LEU A 294 6.26 15.71 1.87
C LEU A 294 6.41 14.37 2.60
N SER A 295 5.68 14.15 3.69
CA SER A 295 5.72 12.89 4.46
C SER A 295 4.66 11.88 4.04
N PHE A 296 3.98 12.10 2.89
CA PHE A 296 2.88 11.25 2.41
C PHE A 296 1.70 11.18 3.41
N VAL A 297 1.38 12.33 4.01
CA VAL A 297 0.20 12.52 4.89
C VAL A 297 -0.81 13.40 4.15
N THR A 298 -1.80 12.74 3.52
CA THR A 298 -2.81 13.41 2.67
C THR A 298 -3.76 14.29 3.47
N GLU A 299 -3.87 14.06 4.77
CA GLU A 299 -4.77 14.73 5.71
C GLU A 299 -4.51 16.24 5.83
N GLY A 300 -3.31 16.71 5.46
CA GLY A 300 -3.02 18.15 5.37
C GLY A 300 -3.95 18.91 4.41
N ALA A 301 -4.64 18.20 3.51
CA ALA A 301 -5.63 18.77 2.59
C ALA A 301 -7.05 18.89 3.19
N ILE A 302 -7.35 18.23 4.31
CA ILE A 302 -8.70 18.18 4.89
C ILE A 302 -9.27 19.57 5.19
N PRO A 303 -8.53 20.52 5.81
CA PRO A 303 -9.06 21.85 6.10
C PRO A 303 -9.54 22.59 4.83
N TYR A 304 -8.84 22.39 3.71
CA TYR A 304 -9.19 22.96 2.42
C TYR A 304 -10.43 22.31 1.81
N ALA A 305 -10.48 20.97 1.83
CA ALA A 305 -11.60 20.21 1.31
C ALA A 305 -12.88 20.49 2.11
N ALA A 306 -12.78 20.64 3.43
CA ALA A 306 -13.91 21.01 4.28
C ALA A 306 -14.45 22.42 3.96
N ALA A 307 -13.57 23.37 3.64
CA ALA A 307 -13.96 24.75 3.35
C ALA A 307 -14.61 24.94 1.96
N ASP A 308 -14.20 24.16 0.95
CA ASP A 308 -14.71 24.27 -0.43
C ASP A 308 -14.57 22.94 -1.21
N PRO A 309 -15.39 21.93 -0.87
CA PRO A 309 -15.20 20.56 -1.36
C PRO A 309 -15.38 20.43 -2.87
N LEU A 310 -16.33 21.17 -3.45
CA LEU A 310 -16.68 21.09 -4.87
C LEU A 310 -15.55 21.53 -5.80
N ARG A 311 -14.59 22.31 -5.30
CA ARG A 311 -13.46 22.83 -6.08
C ARG A 311 -12.15 22.17 -5.67
N VAL A 312 -11.94 21.98 -4.37
CA VAL A 312 -10.72 21.41 -3.83
C VAL A 312 -10.57 19.93 -4.20
N ILE A 313 -11.64 19.14 -4.05
CA ILE A 313 -11.57 17.69 -4.31
C ILE A 313 -11.27 17.41 -5.79
N PRO A 314 -11.99 17.99 -6.78
CA PRO A 314 -11.66 17.77 -8.19
C PRO A 314 -10.27 18.26 -8.59
N SER A 315 -9.80 19.37 -8.01
CA SER A 315 -8.46 19.90 -8.27
C SER A 315 -7.36 18.95 -7.78
N ALA A 316 -7.55 18.41 -6.56
CA ALA A 316 -6.65 17.42 -5.98
C ALA A 316 -6.66 16.10 -6.78
N ILE A 317 -7.84 15.61 -7.17
CA ILE A 317 -7.98 14.41 -8.02
C ILE A 317 -7.23 14.61 -9.33
N LEU A 318 -7.40 15.75 -10.00
CA LEU A 318 -6.76 16.02 -11.28
C LEU A 318 -5.22 16.02 -11.17
N GLY A 319 -4.67 16.70 -10.16
CA GLY A 319 -3.22 16.73 -9.96
C GLY A 319 -2.66 15.37 -9.54
N SER A 320 -3.31 14.67 -8.61
CA SER A 320 -2.87 13.35 -8.15
C SER A 320 -2.98 12.28 -9.24
N ALA A 321 -4.06 12.30 -10.04
CA ALA A 321 -4.19 11.45 -11.21
C ALA A 321 -3.10 11.74 -12.23
N THR A 322 -2.77 13.01 -12.47
CA THR A 322 -1.72 13.37 -13.42
C THR A 322 -0.34 12.91 -12.94
N ALA A 323 -0.02 13.11 -11.65
CA ALA A 323 1.24 12.62 -11.09
C ALA A 323 1.36 11.10 -11.20
N GLY A 324 0.31 10.35 -10.86
CA GLY A 324 0.30 8.89 -10.97
C GLY A 324 0.40 8.41 -12.42
N ALA A 325 -0.35 9.03 -13.34
CA ALA A 325 -0.34 8.70 -14.76
C ALA A 325 1.04 8.88 -15.39
N VAL A 326 1.67 10.03 -15.14
CA VAL A 326 3.00 10.36 -15.66
C VAL A 326 4.08 9.49 -15.01
N ALA A 327 3.94 9.19 -13.71
CA ALA A 327 4.87 8.29 -13.03
C ALA A 327 4.88 6.90 -13.64
N LEU A 328 3.72 6.29 -13.88
CA LEU A 328 3.66 4.96 -14.51
C LEU A 328 4.07 5.00 -15.98
N TRP A 329 3.77 6.09 -16.69
CA TRP A 329 4.23 6.26 -18.07
C TRP A 329 5.77 6.31 -18.18
N LEU A 330 6.42 6.98 -17.23
CA LEU A 330 7.87 7.10 -17.15
C LEU A 330 8.54 5.90 -16.46
N GLY A 331 7.76 4.88 -16.06
CA GLY A 331 8.27 3.68 -15.41
C GLY A 331 8.82 3.94 -14.00
N VAL A 332 8.30 4.93 -13.27
CA VAL A 332 8.71 5.22 -11.89
C VAL A 332 8.17 4.14 -10.95
N THR A 333 9.03 3.61 -10.09
CA THR A 333 8.71 2.54 -9.14
C THR A 333 9.04 2.95 -7.72
N MET A 334 8.27 2.48 -6.73
CA MET A 334 8.52 2.75 -5.31
C MET A 334 8.41 1.46 -4.48
N PRO A 335 9.52 0.92 -3.93
CA PRO A 335 9.48 -0.31 -3.13
C PRO A 335 9.02 -0.07 -1.69
N ALA A 336 9.01 1.17 -1.18
CA ALA A 336 8.50 1.47 0.16
C ALA A 336 7.03 1.91 0.12
N PRO A 337 6.17 1.32 0.97
CA PRO A 337 4.76 1.68 1.03
C PRO A 337 4.51 2.98 1.80
N HIS A 338 5.50 3.52 2.52
CA HIS A 338 5.31 4.72 3.33
C HIS A 338 6.63 5.49 3.52
N GLY A 339 6.54 6.79 3.84
CA GLY A 339 7.69 7.65 4.15
C GLY A 339 7.87 8.86 3.23
N GLY A 340 7.10 8.98 2.15
CA GLY A 340 7.12 10.16 1.27
C GLY A 340 8.52 10.52 0.77
N VAL A 341 8.94 11.77 0.96
CA VAL A 341 10.24 12.30 0.55
C VAL A 341 11.40 11.60 1.28
N PHE A 342 11.20 11.02 2.46
CA PHE A 342 12.27 10.35 3.19
C PHE A 342 12.70 9.03 2.54
N VAL A 343 11.83 8.45 1.71
CA VAL A 343 12.08 7.19 0.98
C VAL A 343 12.17 7.39 -0.53
N MET A 344 12.28 8.63 -1.01
CA MET A 344 12.35 8.91 -2.45
C MET A 344 13.59 8.31 -3.13
N PHE A 345 14.68 8.12 -2.39
CA PHE A 345 15.93 7.52 -2.90
C PHE A 345 15.79 6.03 -3.17
N LEU A 346 14.76 5.38 -2.64
CA LEU A 346 14.45 3.99 -2.94
C LEU A 346 13.74 3.85 -4.31
N SER A 347 13.26 4.96 -4.88
CA SER A 347 12.72 4.97 -6.24
C SER A 347 13.80 4.57 -7.24
N ASN A 348 13.42 3.86 -8.31
CA ASN A 348 14.34 3.59 -9.42
C ASN A 348 14.85 4.88 -10.09
N SER A 349 14.10 5.98 -9.98
CA SER A 349 14.53 7.30 -10.40
C SER A 349 13.95 8.37 -9.46
N PHE A 350 14.80 8.86 -8.55
CA PHE A 350 14.40 9.88 -7.59
C PHE A 350 14.03 11.21 -8.28
N LEU A 351 14.72 11.57 -9.37
CA LEU A 351 14.46 12.79 -10.13
C LEU A 351 13.12 12.76 -10.83
N LEU A 352 12.78 11.62 -11.47
CA LEU A 352 11.48 11.46 -12.12
C LEU A 352 10.36 11.42 -11.09
N PHE A 353 10.58 10.79 -9.92
CA PHE A 353 9.63 10.80 -8.82
C PHE A 353 9.33 12.24 -8.36
N LEU A 354 10.36 13.06 -8.09
CA LEU A 354 10.17 14.47 -7.74
C LEU A 354 9.55 15.29 -8.88
N GLY A 355 9.90 15.01 -10.14
CA GLY A 355 9.31 15.66 -11.30
C GLY A 355 7.80 15.41 -11.39
N CYS A 356 7.37 14.16 -11.19
CA CYS A 356 5.96 13.80 -11.16
C CYS A 356 5.22 14.45 -9.97
N LEU A 357 5.86 14.48 -8.80
CA LEU A 357 5.33 15.15 -7.61
C LEU A 357 5.12 16.65 -7.85
N ALA A 358 6.13 17.32 -8.40
CA ALA A 358 6.08 18.73 -8.74
C ALA A 358 4.98 19.00 -9.76
N LEU A 359 4.89 18.18 -10.82
CA LEU A 359 3.86 18.30 -11.84
C LEU A 359 2.44 18.20 -11.26
N GLY A 360 2.14 17.17 -10.47
CA GLY A 360 0.82 17.01 -9.85
C GLY A 360 0.50 18.12 -8.85
N THR A 361 1.51 18.56 -8.09
CA THR A 361 1.41 19.69 -7.15
C THR A 361 1.04 20.98 -7.90
N THR A 362 1.73 21.28 -9.00
CA THR A 362 1.44 22.45 -9.84
C THR A 362 0.05 22.36 -10.46
N ILE A 363 -0.36 21.19 -10.98
CA ILE A 363 -1.69 21.02 -11.58
C ILE A 363 -2.79 21.23 -10.53
N THR A 364 -2.67 20.64 -9.34
CA THR A 364 -3.60 20.89 -8.23
C THR A 364 -3.66 22.38 -7.89
N ALA A 365 -2.49 23.02 -7.78
CA ALA A 365 -2.40 24.42 -7.40
C ALA A 365 -3.05 25.35 -8.44
N THR A 366 -2.68 25.19 -9.71
CA THR A 366 -3.22 25.99 -10.81
C THR A 366 -4.72 25.77 -10.95
N THR A 367 -5.20 24.53 -10.89
CA THR A 367 -6.64 24.23 -11.02
C THR A 367 -7.41 24.86 -9.87
N ALA A 368 -6.96 24.68 -8.62
CA ALA A 368 -7.60 25.26 -7.45
C ALA A 368 -7.63 26.80 -7.51
N THR A 369 -6.52 27.43 -7.92
CA THR A 369 -6.44 28.88 -8.07
C THR A 369 -7.38 29.40 -9.16
N LEU A 370 -7.50 28.71 -10.30
CA LEU A 370 -8.32 29.17 -11.42
C LEU A 370 -9.83 29.04 -11.14
N ILE A 371 -10.25 27.99 -10.44
CA ILE A 371 -11.69 27.72 -10.23
C ILE A 371 -12.26 28.35 -8.96
N LYS A 372 -11.42 28.68 -7.97
CA LYS A 372 -11.89 29.31 -6.73
C LYS A 372 -12.10 30.81 -6.93
N PRO A 373 -13.28 31.36 -6.59
CA PRO A 373 -13.47 32.81 -6.52
C PRO A 373 -12.72 33.39 -5.32
N ASP A 374 -12.61 34.71 -5.27
CA ASP A 374 -11.97 35.37 -4.14
C ASP A 374 -12.80 35.17 -2.86
N TYR A 375 -12.11 35.02 -1.72
CA TYR A 375 -12.76 34.59 -0.49
C TYR A 375 -13.87 35.57 -0.06
N HIS A 376 -13.60 36.87 -0.17
CA HIS A 376 -14.56 37.91 0.18
C HIS A 376 -15.79 37.91 -0.73
N GLU A 377 -15.64 37.66 -2.03
CA GLU A 377 -16.79 37.55 -2.96
C GLU A 377 -17.64 36.32 -2.63
N ARG A 378 -17.00 35.20 -2.28
CA ARG A 378 -17.69 33.97 -1.89
C ARG A 378 -18.50 34.13 -0.59
N VAL A 379 -17.94 34.81 0.41
CA VAL A 379 -18.61 35.05 1.69
C VAL A 379 -19.72 36.08 1.53
N ALA A 380 -19.50 37.15 0.77
CA ALA A 380 -20.51 38.17 0.49
C ALA A 380 -21.72 37.61 -0.30
N GLY A 381 -21.50 36.65 -1.21
CA GLY A 381 -22.59 35.98 -1.94
C GLY A 381 -23.35 34.92 -1.13
N ALA A 382 -22.88 34.56 0.07
CA ALA A 382 -23.50 33.57 0.95
C ALA A 382 -24.35 34.20 2.06
N GLU A 383 -24.23 35.51 2.32
CA GLU A 383 -25.16 36.22 3.20
C GLU A 383 -26.51 36.36 2.49
N PRO A 384 -27.63 35.95 3.12
CA PRO A 384 -28.95 36.23 2.55
C PRO A 384 -29.10 37.74 2.47
N ALA A 385 -29.41 38.24 1.26
CA ALA A 385 -29.68 39.65 1.02
C ALA A 385 -30.58 40.16 2.15
N GLN A 386 -30.02 41.02 3.01
CA GLN A 386 -30.78 41.65 4.07
C GLN A 386 -31.94 42.38 3.39
N THR A 387 -33.15 41.86 3.57
CA THR A 387 -34.38 42.52 3.14
C THR A 387 -34.47 43.81 3.93
N SER A 388 -34.03 44.91 3.32
CA SER A 388 -34.31 46.26 3.78
C SER A 388 -35.81 46.49 3.66
N ASN A 389 -36.48 46.56 4.82
CA ASN A 389 -37.86 47.04 4.95
C ASN A 389 -37.98 48.51 4.54
#